data_AF-A0A9D4W4I9-F1
#
_entry.id   AF-A0A9D4W4I9-F1
#
_cell.length_a   1.000
_cell.length_b   1.000
_cell.length_c   1.000
_cell.angle_alpha   90.00
_cell.angle_beta   90.00
_cell.angle_gamma   90.00
#
_symmetry.space_group_name_H-M   'P 1'
#
loop_
_entity.id
_entity.type
_entity.pdbx_description
1 polymer ?
#
loop_
_entity_poly.entity_id
_entity_poly.type
_entity_poly.pdbx_seq_one_letter_code
_entity_poly.pdbx_strand_id
1 'polypeptide(L)'
;MDIGRKRLVAYKFPVVCLEPIQQLMQLMDPGSLEGFREDYGLILSFVTVLSKDQHDALFTLLQFYDPPLRCFTFPDYILVPTLEEIASFLRVPIRSQLLFYSSEFLPDLSMVASATYLEESVWKANMCQKGEVSGFHLSFLLGEAKKKLEDGNQRGFNAVLALCVYGIVLFPNVAKFVDMDAIRLFVLRNPVVQFSPTQIRSVR
;
A
#
# COMPACT_ATOMS: atom_id res chain seq x y z
N MET A 1 32.62 28.87 23.13
CA MET A 1 31.32 28.19 22.98
C MET A 1 31.37 27.42 21.68
N ASP A 2 31.68 26.12 21.75
CA ASP A 2 31.62 25.24 20.58
C ASP A 2 30.17 24.84 20.37
N ILE A 3 29.54 25.40 19.34
CA ILE A 3 28.26 24.92 18.84
C ILE A 3 28.58 23.62 18.10
N GLY A 4 28.56 22.50 18.85
CA GLY A 4 28.79 21.17 18.32
C GLY A 4 27.96 20.97 17.06
N ARG A 5 28.63 20.70 15.94
CA ARG A 5 28.00 20.33 14.67
C ARG A 5 27.04 19.17 14.95
N LYS A 6 25.73 19.45 14.95
CA LYS A 6 24.70 18.42 14.97
C LYS A 6 25.03 17.45 13.85
N ARG A 7 25.17 16.15 14.16
CA ARG A 7 25.32 15.10 13.14
C ARG A 7 24.20 15.31 12.12
N LEU A 8 24.56 15.61 10.88
CA LEU A 8 23.61 15.55 9.78
C LEU A 8 23.15 14.10 9.71
N VAL A 9 21.91 13.85 10.11
CA VAL A 9 21.27 12.55 9.91
C VAL A 9 21.21 12.37 8.40
N ALA A 10 21.98 11.40 7.89
CA ALA A 10 21.93 11.06 6.48
C ALA A 10 20.56 10.41 6.22
N TYR A 11 19.67 11.15 5.59
CA TYR A 11 18.32 10.69 5.27
C TYR A 11 18.40 9.66 4.13
N LYS A 12 17.83 8.47 4.37
CA LYS A 12 17.63 7.45 3.35
C LYS A 12 16.16 7.47 2.97
N PHE A 13 15.85 8.03 1.81
CA PHE A 13 14.51 7.99 1.28
C PHE A 13 14.21 6.58 0.76
N PRO A 14 13.13 5.91 1.21
CA PRO A 14 12.65 4.74 0.52
C PRO A 14 12.27 5.16 -0.90
N VAL A 15 12.94 4.61 -1.91
CA VAL A 15 12.60 4.89 -3.31
C VAL A 15 11.30 4.15 -3.62
N VAL A 16 10.19 4.88 -3.56
CA VAL A 16 8.87 4.38 -3.97
C VAL A 16 8.83 4.33 -5.49
N CYS A 17 8.59 3.15 -6.06
CA CYS A 17 8.56 2.96 -7.51
C CYS A 17 7.19 3.36 -8.07
N LEU A 18 7.04 4.66 -8.38
CA LEU A 18 5.77 5.24 -8.83
C LEU A 18 5.63 5.24 -10.35
N GLU A 19 6.71 5.35 -11.12
CA GLU A 19 6.62 5.55 -12.58
C GLU A 19 5.79 4.48 -13.29
N PRO A 20 5.96 3.17 -13.00
CA PRO A 20 5.18 2.14 -13.67
C PRO A 20 3.69 2.20 -13.32
N ILE A 21 3.33 2.64 -12.11
CA ILE A 21 1.94 2.81 -11.68
C ILE A 21 1.33 4.01 -12.41
N GLN A 22 2.07 5.12 -12.52
CA GLN A 22 1.63 6.30 -13.26
C GLN A 22 1.38 6.01 -14.74
N GLN A 23 2.24 5.21 -15.37
CA GLN A 23 2.06 4.81 -16.76
C GLN A 23 0.73 4.09 -16.98
N LEU A 24 0.34 3.17 -16.09
CA LEU A 24 -0.96 2.51 -16.16
C LEU A 24 -2.12 3.48 -15.90
N MET A 25 -1.97 4.43 -14.97
CA MET A 25 -2.98 5.46 -14.70
C MET A 25 -3.25 6.32 -15.93
N GLN A 26 -2.24 6.62 -16.76
CA GLN A 26 -2.40 7.40 -17.98
C GLN A 26 -3.19 6.68 -19.08
N LEU A 27 -3.34 5.35 -18.97
CA LEU A 27 -4.14 4.56 -19.92
C LEU A 27 -5.63 4.50 -19.54
N MET A 28 -6.01 5.04 -18.38
CA MET A 28 -7.39 5.02 -17.91
C MET A 28 -8.23 6.06 -18.65
N ASP A 29 -9.36 5.62 -19.20
CA ASP A 29 -10.39 6.53 -19.69
C ASP A 29 -11.17 7.15 -18.51
N PRO A 30 -11.90 8.28 -18.72
CA PRO A 30 -12.65 8.94 -17.66
C PRO A 30 -13.68 8.04 -16.94
N GLY A 31 -14.31 7.11 -17.65
CA GLY A 31 -15.27 6.18 -17.06
C GLY A 31 -14.59 5.15 -16.15
N SER A 32 -13.41 4.66 -16.56
CA SER A 32 -12.59 3.79 -15.73
C SER A 32 -12.11 4.48 -14.45
N LEU A 33 -11.75 5.77 -14.51
CA LEU A 33 -11.39 6.58 -13.34
C LEU A 33 -12.57 6.76 -12.36
N GLU A 34 -13.77 6.98 -12.87
CA GLU A 34 -14.97 7.10 -12.04
C GLU A 34 -15.30 5.78 -11.35
N GLY A 35 -15.32 4.67 -12.10
CA GLY A 35 -15.51 3.33 -11.53
C GLY A 35 -14.43 2.94 -10.52
N PHE A 36 -13.17 3.33 -10.76
CA PHE A 36 -12.10 3.15 -9.78
C PHE A 36 -12.40 3.90 -8.49
N ARG A 37 -12.83 5.17 -8.60
CA ARG A 37 -13.12 6.02 -7.44
C ARG A 37 -14.31 5.50 -6.63
N GLU A 38 -15.32 4.94 -7.26
CA GLU A 38 -16.45 4.30 -6.58
C GLU A 38 -16.02 3.10 -5.73
N ASP A 39 -15.08 2.30 -6.23
CA ASP A 39 -14.64 1.08 -5.55
C ASP A 39 -13.51 1.28 -4.55
N TYR A 40 -12.59 2.20 -4.85
CA TYR A 40 -11.31 2.37 -4.14
C TYR A 40 -11.03 3.81 -3.69
N GLY A 41 -12.00 4.71 -3.82
CA GLY A 41 -11.87 6.10 -3.38
C GLY A 41 -10.79 6.89 -4.11
N LEU A 42 -10.09 7.75 -3.39
CA LEU A 42 -9.08 8.66 -3.92
C LEU A 42 -7.64 8.13 -3.80
N ILE A 43 -7.42 6.82 -3.62
CA ILE A 43 -6.05 6.31 -3.42
C ILE A 43 -5.09 6.66 -4.59
N LEU A 44 -5.58 6.84 -5.82
CA LEU A 44 -4.77 7.30 -6.95
C LEU A 44 -4.29 8.76 -6.82
N SER A 45 -4.96 9.59 -6.01
CA SER A 45 -4.49 10.95 -5.77
C SER A 45 -3.15 10.96 -5.04
N PHE A 46 -2.84 9.94 -4.23
CA PHE A 46 -1.53 9.81 -3.60
C PHE A 46 -0.43 9.61 -4.61
N VAL A 47 -0.64 8.75 -5.60
CA VAL A 47 0.34 8.56 -6.67
C VAL A 47 0.59 9.90 -7.35
N THR A 48 -0.46 10.68 -7.62
CA THR A 48 -0.32 12.00 -8.26
C THR A 48 0.37 13.03 -7.38
N VAL A 49 0.05 13.09 -6.08
CA VAL A 49 0.65 14.05 -5.12
C VAL A 49 2.11 13.70 -4.86
N LEU A 50 2.41 12.42 -4.66
CA LEU A 50 3.77 11.88 -4.53
C LEU A 50 4.55 11.90 -5.85
N SER A 51 3.98 12.41 -6.93
CA SER A 51 4.65 12.62 -8.22
C SER A 51 4.83 14.10 -8.58
N LYS A 52 4.32 15.02 -7.74
CA LYS A 52 4.39 16.47 -7.93
C LYS A 52 5.34 17.09 -6.91
N ASP A 53 5.72 18.35 -7.10
CA ASP A 53 6.71 19.15 -6.35
C ASP A 53 6.59 19.18 -4.80
N GLN A 54 5.61 18.50 -4.21
CA GLN A 54 5.50 18.26 -2.76
C GLN A 54 6.17 16.97 -2.28
N HIS A 55 6.97 16.31 -3.14
CA HIS A 55 7.81 15.17 -2.80
C HIS A 55 8.54 15.37 -1.46
N ASP A 56 9.24 16.50 -1.28
CA ASP A 56 10.17 16.67 -0.16
C ASP A 56 9.52 16.55 1.22
N ALA A 57 8.33 17.12 1.42
CA ALA A 57 7.63 17.05 2.70
C ALA A 57 7.14 15.62 3.01
N LEU A 58 6.60 14.93 1.99
CA LEU A 58 6.11 13.56 2.14
C LEU A 58 7.27 12.56 2.30
N PHE A 59 8.33 12.72 1.53
CA PHE A 59 9.55 11.94 1.67
C PHE A 59 10.23 12.17 3.02
N THR A 60 10.19 13.41 3.55
CA THR A 60 10.63 13.71 4.92
C THR A 60 9.78 12.97 5.95
N LEU A 61 8.47 12.84 5.76
CA LEU A 61 7.63 12.06 6.67
C LEU A 61 7.93 10.55 6.54
N LEU A 62 8.12 10.04 5.32
CA LEU A 62 8.44 8.63 5.04
C LEU A 62 9.76 8.18 5.66
N GLN A 63 10.67 9.09 6.01
CA GLN A 63 11.92 8.71 6.70
C GLN A 63 11.67 8.16 8.11
N PHE A 64 10.54 8.52 8.71
CA PHE A 64 10.10 8.02 10.01
C PHE A 64 9.22 6.80 9.88
N TYR A 65 8.87 6.38 8.65
CA TYR A 65 8.05 5.19 8.46
C TYR A 65 8.89 3.94 8.75
N ASP A 66 8.45 3.17 9.75
CA ASP A 66 8.98 1.85 10.06
C ASP A 66 8.22 0.81 9.22
N PRO A 67 8.85 0.17 8.21
CA PRO A 67 8.12 -0.71 7.30
C PRO A 67 7.61 -2.02 7.92
N PRO A 68 8.37 -2.72 8.79
CA PRO A 68 7.86 -3.85 9.55
C PRO A 68 6.66 -3.51 10.44
N LEU A 69 6.68 -2.35 11.10
CA LEU A 69 5.57 -1.93 11.94
C LEU A 69 4.42 -1.35 11.10
N ARG A 70 4.70 -0.61 10.03
CA ARG A 70 3.75 0.18 9.23
C ARG A 70 3.20 1.40 9.95
N CYS A 71 4.06 2.07 10.70
CA CYS A 71 3.76 3.31 11.38
C CYS A 71 4.90 4.29 11.29
N PHE A 72 4.64 5.56 11.61
CA PHE A 72 5.69 6.56 11.71
C PHE A 72 6.25 6.55 13.13
N THR A 73 7.52 6.16 13.28
CA THR A 73 8.24 6.12 14.54
C THR A 73 9.05 7.41 14.71
N PHE A 74 8.73 8.17 15.75
CA PHE A 74 9.52 9.30 16.23
C PHE A 74 10.22 8.92 17.53
N PRO A 75 11.29 9.64 17.95
CA PRO A 75 12.03 9.28 19.16
C PRO A 75 11.15 9.14 20.41
N ASP A 76 10.13 9.98 20.53
CA ASP A 76 9.33 10.09 21.76
C ASP A 76 7.90 9.53 21.63
N TYR A 77 7.43 9.25 20.41
CA TYR A 77 6.08 8.75 20.15
C TYR A 77 5.98 8.01 18.82
N ILE A 78 4.95 7.18 18.69
CA ILE A 78 4.59 6.52 17.43
C ILE A 78 3.33 7.21 16.90
N LEU A 79 3.39 7.68 15.66
CA LEU A 79 2.22 8.16 14.94
C LEU A 79 1.70 7.01 14.08
N VAL A 80 0.57 6.45 14.54
CA VAL A 80 -0.24 5.50 13.77
C VAL A 80 -1.40 6.32 13.23
N PRO A 81 -1.46 6.63 11.92
CA PRO A 81 -2.61 7.35 11.39
C PRO A 81 -3.87 6.53 11.69
N THR A 82 -4.89 7.19 12.25
CA THR A 82 -6.13 6.50 12.65
C THR A 82 -6.96 6.09 11.42
N LEU A 83 -7.85 5.11 11.60
CA LEU A 83 -8.78 4.62 10.56
C LEU A 83 -9.61 5.76 9.98
N GLU A 84 -10.08 6.63 10.85
CA GLU A 84 -10.91 7.77 10.53
C GLU A 84 -10.12 8.82 9.73
N GLU A 85 -8.84 9.05 10.08
CA GLU A 85 -7.99 10.02 9.38
C GLU A 85 -7.62 9.51 7.98
N ILE A 86 -7.21 8.25 7.84
CA ILE A 86 -6.91 7.67 6.54
C ILE A 86 -8.18 7.59 5.70
N ALA A 87 -9.27 7.02 6.19
CA ALA A 87 -10.49 6.87 5.39
C ALA A 87 -11.12 8.22 5.01
N SER A 88 -11.11 9.20 5.92
CA SER A 88 -11.54 10.58 5.63
C SER A 88 -10.69 11.21 4.52
N PHE A 89 -9.37 11.02 4.58
CA PHE A 89 -8.44 11.52 3.57
C PHE A 89 -8.57 10.78 2.23
N LEU A 90 -8.68 9.45 2.26
CA LEU A 90 -8.80 8.60 1.08
C LEU A 90 -10.19 8.69 0.43
N ARG A 91 -11.22 9.20 1.13
CA ARG A 91 -12.64 9.09 0.74
C ARG A 91 -13.02 7.68 0.27
N VAL A 92 -12.40 6.66 0.87
CA VAL A 92 -12.71 5.26 0.60
C VAL A 92 -13.96 4.95 1.42
N PRO A 93 -15.01 4.34 0.82
CA PRO A 93 -16.12 3.83 1.61
C PRO A 93 -15.58 2.76 2.56
N ILE A 94 -15.54 3.04 3.86
CA ILE A 94 -15.21 2.04 4.89
C ILE A 94 -16.35 1.02 4.89
N ARG A 95 -16.20 -0.08 4.13
CA ARG A 95 -17.24 -1.12 4.04
C ARG A 95 -17.22 -2.06 5.26
N SER A 96 -16.15 -2.03 6.05
CA SER A 96 -16.02 -2.79 7.30
C SER A 96 -15.45 -1.89 8.39
N GLN A 97 -16.17 -1.70 9.49
CA GLN A 97 -15.67 -1.10 10.73
C GLN A 97 -14.89 -2.12 11.58
N LEU A 98 -14.46 -3.24 11.00
CA LEU A 98 -13.73 -4.26 11.75
C LEU A 98 -12.39 -3.66 12.19
N LEU A 99 -12.30 -3.39 13.49
CA LEU A 99 -11.10 -2.96 14.18
C LEU A 99 -10.03 -4.04 13.98
N PHE A 100 -8.92 -3.72 13.33
CA PHE A 100 -7.93 -4.73 12.95
C PHE A 100 -7.04 -5.13 14.14
N TYR A 101 -7.60 -5.90 15.06
CA TYR A 101 -6.86 -6.72 16.01
C TYR A 101 -7.06 -8.19 15.65
N SER A 102 -6.38 -8.67 14.62
CA SER A 102 -6.31 -10.11 14.42
C SER A 102 -5.10 -10.48 13.58
N SER A 103 -4.07 -10.95 14.27
CA SER A 103 -3.04 -11.83 13.71
C SER A 103 -3.62 -13.13 13.11
N GLU A 104 -4.94 -13.34 13.15
CA GLU A 104 -5.63 -14.58 12.80
C GLU A 104 -6.39 -14.50 11.47
N PHE A 105 -6.62 -13.30 10.91
CA PHE A 105 -7.26 -13.18 9.60
C PHE A 105 -6.24 -13.41 8.47
N LEU A 106 -6.27 -14.64 7.96
CA LEU A 106 -5.63 -15.03 6.72
C LEU A 106 -6.72 -15.15 5.64
N PRO A 107 -6.80 -14.23 4.67
CA PRO A 107 -7.72 -14.40 3.56
C PRO A 107 -7.33 -15.67 2.82
N ASP A 108 -8.30 -16.55 2.62
CA ASP A 108 -8.08 -17.72 1.78
C ASP A 108 -7.84 -17.28 0.33
N LEU A 109 -7.32 -18.20 -0.48
CA LEU A 109 -6.98 -17.92 -1.88
C LEU A 109 -8.20 -17.51 -2.70
N SER A 110 -9.40 -17.95 -2.33
CA SER A 110 -10.64 -17.61 -3.03
C SER A 110 -11.02 -16.15 -2.80
N MET A 111 -10.89 -15.65 -1.58
CA MET A 111 -11.10 -14.23 -1.26
C MET A 111 -10.12 -13.35 -2.01
N VAL A 112 -8.84 -13.74 -2.06
CA VAL A 112 -7.82 -12.92 -2.74
C VAL A 112 -8.01 -12.95 -4.26
N ALA A 113 -8.27 -14.12 -4.83
CA ALA A 113 -8.60 -14.28 -6.24
C ALA A 113 -9.81 -13.43 -6.64
N SER A 114 -10.86 -13.46 -5.83
CA SER A 114 -12.08 -12.67 -6.03
C SER A 114 -11.81 -11.16 -5.94
N ALA A 115 -11.03 -10.72 -4.95
CA ALA A 115 -10.72 -9.30 -4.75
C ALA A 115 -9.84 -8.72 -5.86
N THR A 116 -8.98 -9.54 -6.47
CA THR A 116 -8.00 -9.11 -7.49
C THR A 116 -8.41 -9.48 -8.91
N TYR A 117 -9.46 -10.29 -9.10
CA TYR A 117 -9.85 -10.88 -10.38
C TYR A 117 -8.72 -11.71 -11.04
N LEU A 118 -7.83 -12.27 -10.22
CA LEU A 118 -6.80 -13.22 -10.63
C LEU A 118 -7.26 -14.63 -10.29
N GLU A 119 -6.98 -15.59 -11.17
CA GLU A 119 -7.28 -17.00 -10.86
C GLU A 119 -6.40 -17.50 -9.72
N GLU A 120 -6.92 -18.43 -8.91
CA GLU A 120 -6.14 -19.06 -7.83
C GLU A 120 -4.88 -19.75 -8.36
N SER A 121 -4.93 -20.30 -9.58
CA SER A 121 -3.81 -20.93 -10.27
C SER A 121 -2.66 -19.93 -10.50
N VAL A 122 -3.00 -18.76 -11.04
CA VAL A 122 -2.10 -17.63 -11.28
C VAL A 122 -1.53 -17.13 -9.95
N TRP A 123 -2.36 -17.06 -8.91
CA TRP A 123 -1.92 -16.67 -7.57
C TRP A 123 -0.87 -17.63 -7.00
N LYS A 124 -1.17 -18.93 -6.97
CA LYS A 124 -0.29 -19.97 -6.44
C LYS A 124 1.05 -20.04 -7.19
N ALA A 125 1.02 -19.86 -8.52
CA ALA A 125 2.20 -19.98 -9.35
C ALA A 125 3.17 -18.79 -9.23
N ASN A 126 2.68 -17.61 -8.83
CA ASN A 126 3.46 -16.37 -8.86
C ASN A 126 3.73 -15.76 -7.48
N MET A 127 3.15 -16.32 -6.42
CA MET A 127 3.50 -15.97 -5.04
C MET A 127 4.94 -16.40 -4.74
N CYS A 128 5.74 -15.49 -4.20
CA CYS A 128 7.14 -15.77 -3.87
C CYS A 128 7.52 -15.19 -2.50
N GLN A 129 8.74 -15.51 -2.07
CA GLN A 129 9.34 -15.00 -0.84
C GLN A 129 10.55 -14.13 -1.13
N LYS A 130 10.67 -13.01 -0.40
CA LYS A 130 11.88 -12.17 -0.31
C LYS A 130 12.32 -12.13 1.15
N GLY A 131 13.29 -12.96 1.50
CA GLY A 131 13.61 -13.22 2.91
C GLY A 131 12.41 -13.85 3.61
N GLU A 132 12.02 -13.30 4.75
CA GLU A 132 10.86 -13.77 5.54
C GLU A 132 9.50 -13.25 5.02
N VAL A 133 9.51 -12.37 4.01
CA VAL A 133 8.29 -11.70 3.52
C VAL A 133 7.76 -12.42 2.28
N SER A 134 6.52 -12.90 2.35
CA SER A 134 5.80 -13.47 1.20
C SER A 134 4.94 -12.43 0.47
N GLY A 135 4.72 -12.62 -0.83
CA GLY A 135 3.93 -11.69 -1.64
C GLY A 135 4.21 -11.79 -3.15
N PHE A 136 4.10 -10.66 -3.85
CA PHE A 136 4.27 -10.57 -5.29
C PHE A 136 5.28 -9.50 -5.71
N HIS A 137 6.02 -9.80 -6.77
CA HIS A 137 6.77 -8.77 -7.49
C HIS A 137 5.82 -7.74 -8.09
N LEU A 138 6.13 -6.45 -7.91
CA LEU A 138 5.36 -5.36 -8.51
C LEU A 138 5.26 -5.51 -10.03
N SER A 139 6.35 -5.92 -10.69
CA SER A 139 6.37 -6.13 -12.15
C SER A 139 5.35 -7.17 -12.64
N PHE A 140 5.11 -8.22 -11.84
CA PHE A 140 4.11 -9.24 -12.17
C PHE A 140 2.70 -8.64 -12.11
N LEU A 141 2.37 -7.96 -11.01
CA LEU A 141 1.05 -7.34 -10.84
C LEU A 141 0.77 -6.28 -11.90
N LEU A 142 1.77 -5.46 -12.26
CA LEU A 142 1.63 -4.49 -13.34
C LEU A 142 1.38 -5.16 -14.70
N GLY A 143 2.02 -6.31 -14.96
CA GLY A 143 1.77 -7.12 -16.14
C GLY A 143 0.35 -7.66 -16.18
N GLU A 144 -0.16 -8.15 -15.06
CA GLU A 144 -1.55 -8.63 -14.96
C GLU A 144 -2.57 -7.50 -15.10
N ALA A 145 -2.32 -6.33 -14.50
CA ALA A 145 -3.17 -5.16 -14.72
C ALA A 145 -3.24 -4.82 -16.21
N LYS A 146 -2.09 -4.75 -16.89
CA LYS A 146 -2.04 -4.46 -18.32
C LYS A 146 -2.83 -5.48 -19.16
N LYS A 147 -2.69 -6.78 -18.89
CA LYS A 147 -3.48 -7.82 -19.56
C LYS A 147 -4.97 -7.63 -19.36
N LYS A 148 -5.42 -7.35 -18.11
CA LYS A 148 -6.84 -7.09 -17.82
C LYS A 148 -7.37 -5.88 -18.58
N LEU A 149 -6.55 -4.85 -18.76
CA LEU A 149 -6.90 -3.69 -19.57
C LEU A 149 -7.06 -4.07 -21.05
N GLU A 150 -6.13 -4.85 -21.60
CA GLU A 150 -6.17 -5.35 -22.99
C GLU A 150 -7.38 -6.28 -23.24
N ASP A 151 -7.76 -7.08 -22.25
CA ASP A 151 -8.94 -7.97 -22.30
C ASP A 151 -10.28 -7.22 -22.10
N GLY A 152 -10.25 -5.90 -21.88
CA GLY A 152 -11.45 -5.10 -21.57
C GLY A 152 -12.04 -5.34 -20.18
N ASN A 153 -11.33 -6.06 -19.29
CA ASN A 153 -11.75 -6.29 -17.91
C ASN A 153 -11.35 -5.11 -17.01
N GLN A 154 -12.11 -4.02 -17.11
CA GLN A 154 -11.87 -2.79 -16.34
C GLN A 154 -11.89 -3.02 -14.82
N ARG A 155 -12.79 -3.85 -14.30
CA ARG A 155 -12.88 -4.15 -12.86
C ARG A 155 -11.61 -4.86 -12.36
N GLY A 156 -11.12 -5.83 -13.12
CA GLY A 156 -9.87 -6.53 -12.81
C GLY A 156 -8.65 -5.61 -12.91
N PHE A 157 -8.58 -4.78 -13.94
CA PHE A 157 -7.53 -3.75 -14.06
C PHE A 157 -7.52 -2.82 -12.84
N ASN A 158 -8.69 -2.26 -12.48
CA ASN A 158 -8.81 -1.35 -11.33
C ASN A 158 -8.42 -2.04 -10.02
N ALA A 159 -8.82 -3.29 -9.82
CA ALA A 159 -8.48 -4.07 -8.64
C ALA A 159 -6.97 -4.31 -8.50
N VAL A 160 -6.30 -4.75 -9.56
CA VAL A 160 -4.86 -5.01 -9.53
C VAL A 160 -4.07 -3.71 -9.39
N LEU A 161 -4.49 -2.63 -10.05
CA LEU A 161 -3.88 -1.30 -9.90
C LEU A 161 -4.02 -0.80 -8.45
N ALA A 162 -5.20 -0.93 -7.85
CA ALA A 162 -5.43 -0.57 -6.46
C ALA A 162 -4.54 -1.39 -5.51
N LEU A 163 -4.38 -2.69 -5.74
CA LEU A 163 -3.47 -3.54 -4.96
C LEU A 163 -2.01 -3.06 -5.05
N CYS A 164 -1.54 -2.67 -6.24
CA CYS A 164 -0.21 -2.07 -6.41
C CYS A 164 -0.06 -0.80 -5.58
N VAL A 165 -1.07 0.09 -5.57
CA VAL A 165 -1.03 1.31 -4.74
C VAL A 165 -1.02 0.97 -3.25
N TYR A 166 -1.80 -0.02 -2.81
CA TYR A 166 -1.78 -0.48 -1.42
C TYR A 166 -0.39 -0.93 -0.98
N GLY A 167 0.25 -1.84 -1.72
CA GLY A 167 1.53 -2.42 -1.30
C GLY A 167 2.76 -1.54 -1.56
N ILE A 168 2.67 -0.57 -2.46
CA ILE A 168 3.82 0.29 -2.82
C ILE A 168 3.72 1.67 -2.19
N VAL A 169 2.51 2.22 -2.06
CA VAL A 169 2.30 3.60 -1.61
C VAL A 169 1.77 3.67 -0.20
N LEU A 170 0.74 2.87 0.14
CA LEU A 170 0.08 2.99 1.44
C LEU A 170 0.78 2.17 2.53
N PHE A 171 1.19 0.94 2.21
CA PHE A 171 1.84 0.01 3.14
C PHE A 171 3.13 -0.56 2.54
N PRO A 172 4.11 0.30 2.18
CA PRO A 172 5.38 -0.18 1.67
C PRO A 172 6.09 -1.03 2.72
N ASN A 173 6.79 -2.08 2.29
CA ASN A 173 7.62 -2.91 3.15
C ASN A 173 8.94 -3.26 2.47
N VAL A 174 8.86 -3.97 1.35
CA VAL A 174 10.02 -4.35 0.53
C VAL A 174 9.94 -3.65 -0.82
N ALA A 175 11.06 -3.08 -1.27
CA ALA A 175 11.10 -2.34 -2.54
C ALA A 175 10.60 -3.19 -3.73
N LYS A 176 9.71 -2.60 -4.54
CA LYS A 176 9.09 -3.23 -5.73
C LYS A 176 8.41 -4.57 -5.41
N PHE A 177 7.80 -4.67 -4.23
CA PHE A 177 7.17 -5.89 -3.75
C PHE A 177 5.89 -5.56 -2.96
N VAL A 178 4.82 -6.28 -3.24
CA VAL A 178 3.55 -6.18 -2.53
C VAL A 178 3.46 -7.40 -1.62
N ASP A 179 3.59 -7.19 -0.31
CA ASP A 179 3.61 -8.28 0.66
C ASP A 179 2.19 -8.77 1.04
N MET A 180 2.14 -9.93 1.72
CA MET A 180 0.90 -10.54 2.16
C MET A 180 0.08 -9.69 3.13
N ASP A 181 0.71 -8.89 3.99
CA ASP A 181 -0.04 -8.04 4.92
C ASP A 181 -0.67 -6.85 4.18
N ALA A 182 -0.07 -6.35 3.11
CA ALA A 182 -0.68 -5.32 2.25
C ALA A 182 -1.85 -5.91 1.45
N ILE A 183 -1.71 -7.15 0.97
CA ILE A 183 -2.76 -7.91 0.30
C ILE A 183 -3.94 -8.15 1.26
N ARG A 184 -3.67 -8.50 2.52
CA ARG A 184 -4.70 -8.65 3.56
C ARG A 184 -5.54 -7.38 3.71
N LEU A 185 -4.87 -6.25 3.90
CA LEU A 185 -5.53 -4.93 4.02
C LEU A 185 -6.38 -4.61 2.78
N PHE A 186 -5.85 -4.89 1.59
CA PHE A 186 -6.57 -4.71 0.33
C PHE A 186 -7.85 -5.55 0.25
N VAL A 187 -7.76 -6.86 0.53
CA VAL A 187 -8.90 -7.79 0.46
C VAL A 187 -10.00 -7.41 1.43
N LEU A 188 -9.61 -6.98 2.63
CA LEU A 188 -10.54 -6.52 3.65
C LEU A 188 -11.23 -5.19 3.32
N ARG A 189 -10.79 -4.51 2.25
CA ARG A 189 -11.13 -3.11 1.95
C ARG A 189 -11.02 -2.23 3.20
N ASN A 190 -10.03 -2.54 4.04
CA ASN A 190 -9.81 -1.90 5.33
C ASN A 190 -8.44 -1.22 5.30
N PRO A 191 -8.38 0.12 5.43
CA PRO A 191 -7.15 0.85 5.19
C PRO A 191 -6.22 0.94 6.41
N VAL A 192 -6.34 0.17 7.50
CA VAL A 192 -5.41 0.29 8.65
C VAL A 192 -5.08 -1.02 9.37
N VAL A 193 -3.82 -1.12 9.81
CA VAL A 193 -3.30 -2.08 10.81
C VAL A 193 -3.40 -1.46 12.21
N GLN A 194 -4.05 -2.10 13.18
CA GLN A 194 -3.94 -1.68 14.59
C GLN A 194 -2.91 -2.54 15.32
N PHE A 195 -1.91 -1.90 15.94
CA PHE A 195 -0.89 -2.59 16.77
C PHE A 195 -1.47 -3.02 18.10
N SER A 196 -1.17 -4.25 18.53
CA SER A 196 -1.49 -4.66 19.91
C SER A 196 -0.64 -3.85 20.90
N PRO A 197 -1.22 -3.42 22.04
CA PRO A 197 -0.46 -2.79 23.12
C PRO A 197 0.76 -3.63 23.56
N THR A 198 0.73 -4.93 23.29
CA THR A 198 1.78 -5.90 23.56
C THR A 198 2.98 -5.77 22.62
N GLN A 199 2.81 -5.35 21.36
CA GLN A 199 3.92 -5.12 20.41
C GLN A 199 4.65 -3.79 20.67
N ILE A 200 3.97 -2.78 21.21
CA ILE A 200 4.58 -1.49 21.57
C ILE A 200 5.54 -1.64 22.76
N ARG A 201 5.33 -2.66 23.61
CA ARG A 201 6.17 -2.92 24.79
C ARG A 201 7.50 -3.61 24.49
N SER A 202 7.74 -4.12 23.27
CA SER A 202 9.02 -4.74 22.90
C SER A 202 9.98 -3.80 22.18
N VAL A 203 9.64 -2.52 22.03
CA VAL A 203 10.46 -1.49 21.33
C VAL A 203 10.97 -0.42 22.32
N ARG A 204 11.00 -0.73 23.62
CA ARG A 204 11.69 0.08 24.64
C ARG A 204 12.86 -0.69 25.22
#